data_AF-A0A016E2N5-F1
#
_entry.id   AF-A0A016E2N5-F1
#
_cell.length_a   1.000
_cell.length_b   1.000
_cell.length_c   1.000
_cell.angle_alpha   90.00
_cell.angle_beta   90.00
_cell.angle_gamma   90.00
#
_symmetry.space_group_name_H-M   'P 1'
#
loop_
_entity.id
_entity.type
_entity.pdbx_description
1 polymer ?
#
loop_
_entity_poly.entity_id
_entity_poly.type
_entity_poly.pdbx_seq_one_letter_code
_entity_poly.pdbx_strand_id
1 'polypeptide(L)'
;MRKITLSEYNSIPKDYCGIWTVERWDLPDWAEIREKHMGKRTMMVNDNGTCLLVEGIGFEIVDDSTWKKPDDVKKEISGLYLDFYSGQGREPHYADCTIRWCDTLETEEMRIALAMDSDTEKDDGIFFYCDSLEDLKSLADKGKEDFIIAGCIGFGIYEDLL
;
A
#
# COMPACT_ATOMS: atom_id res chain seq x y z
N MET A 1 -13.84 9.39 -0.07
CA MET A 1 -14.30 8.12 -0.67
C MET A 1 -13.23 7.10 -0.36
N ARG A 2 -13.59 5.90 0.13
CA ARG A 2 -12.61 4.86 0.45
C ARG A 2 -12.03 4.28 -0.85
N LYS A 3 -10.73 4.01 -0.91
CA LYS A 3 -10.13 3.28 -2.04
C LYS A 3 -9.81 1.85 -1.62
N ILE A 4 -9.92 0.93 -2.56
CA ILE A 4 -9.55 -0.49 -2.40
C ILE A 4 -9.05 -1.00 -3.74
N THR A 5 -8.08 -1.91 -3.74
CA THR A 5 -7.64 -2.51 -5.00
C THR A 5 -8.64 -3.55 -5.50
N LEU A 6 -8.60 -3.85 -6.79
CA LEU A 6 -9.40 -4.91 -7.39
C LEU A 6 -9.09 -6.27 -6.74
N SER A 7 -7.81 -6.56 -6.50
CA SER A 7 -7.39 -7.80 -5.83
C SER A 7 -7.91 -7.88 -4.40
N GLU A 8 -7.86 -6.78 -3.64
CA GLU A 8 -8.45 -6.71 -2.30
C GLU A 8 -9.96 -6.95 -2.34
N TYR A 9 -10.69 -6.26 -3.21
CA TYR A 9 -12.14 -6.44 -3.35
C TYR A 9 -12.49 -7.90 -3.65
N ASN A 10 -11.74 -8.54 -4.55
CA ASN A 10 -11.95 -9.94 -4.92
C ASN A 10 -11.58 -10.93 -3.81
N SER A 11 -10.77 -10.51 -2.82
CA SER A 11 -10.43 -11.31 -1.65
C SER A 11 -11.50 -11.26 -0.55
N ILE A 12 -12.41 -10.27 -0.59
CA ILE A 12 -13.52 -10.17 0.36
C ILE A 12 -14.44 -11.38 0.17
N PRO A 13 -14.86 -12.07 1.26
CA PRO A 13 -15.79 -13.19 1.13
C PRO A 13 -17.11 -12.73 0.49
N LYS A 14 -17.71 -13.60 -0.34
CA LYS A 14 -18.92 -13.28 -1.12
C LYS A 14 -20.15 -12.91 -0.28
N ASP A 15 -20.16 -13.25 1.01
CA ASP A 15 -21.23 -12.84 1.92
C ASP A 15 -21.10 -11.37 2.33
N TYR A 16 -19.93 -10.76 2.14
CA TYR A 16 -19.59 -9.39 2.50
C TYR A 16 -19.34 -8.48 1.28
N CYS A 17 -19.35 -9.02 0.06
CA CYS A 17 -19.25 -8.23 -1.17
C CYS A 17 -20.17 -8.76 -2.26
N GLY A 18 -20.54 -7.93 -3.23
CA GLY A 18 -21.49 -8.35 -4.26
C GLY A 18 -21.86 -7.27 -5.23
N ILE A 19 -22.93 -7.50 -5.99
CA ILE A 19 -23.52 -6.50 -6.87
C ILE A 19 -24.93 -6.22 -6.37
N TRP A 20 -25.28 -4.94 -6.23
CA TRP A 20 -26.62 -4.55 -5.83
C TRP A 20 -27.61 -4.83 -6.97
N THR A 21 -28.52 -5.78 -6.78
CA THR A 21 -29.47 -6.20 -7.83
C THR A 21 -30.94 -6.08 -7.40
N VAL A 22 -31.20 -5.65 -6.16
CA VAL A 22 -32.54 -5.64 -5.54
C VAL A 22 -33.08 -4.22 -5.44
N GLU A 23 -34.27 -3.97 -5.98
CA GLU A 23 -34.96 -2.68 -5.84
C GLU A 23 -35.38 -2.42 -4.37
N ARG A 24 -35.34 -1.15 -3.92
CA ARG A 24 -35.73 -0.74 -2.56
C ARG A 24 -36.96 0.16 -2.58
N TRP A 25 -38.12 -0.42 -2.31
CA TRP A 25 -39.38 0.32 -2.27
C TRP A 25 -39.61 1.04 -0.93
N ASP A 26 -38.78 0.74 0.07
CA ASP A 26 -38.82 1.29 1.42
C ASP A 26 -38.04 2.60 1.58
N LEU A 27 -37.16 2.94 0.64
CA LEU A 27 -36.40 4.19 0.65
C LEU A 27 -37.20 5.30 -0.06
N PRO A 28 -37.41 6.47 0.58
CA PRO A 28 -37.90 7.67 -0.10
C PRO A 28 -36.98 7.99 -1.29
N ASP A 29 -37.56 8.46 -2.39
CA ASP A 29 -36.85 8.90 -3.60
C ASP A 29 -36.02 7.80 -4.30
N TRP A 30 -36.24 6.51 -3.97
CA TRP A 30 -35.49 5.40 -4.56
C TRP A 30 -35.50 5.42 -6.09
N ALA A 31 -36.65 5.72 -6.70
CA ALA A 31 -36.78 5.79 -8.16
C ALA A 31 -35.79 6.78 -8.81
N GLU A 32 -35.43 7.85 -8.10
CA GLU A 32 -34.49 8.89 -8.56
C GLU A 32 -33.02 8.51 -8.31
N ILE A 33 -32.75 7.76 -7.23
CA ILE A 33 -31.37 7.42 -6.81
C ILE A 33 -30.93 6.00 -7.21
N ARG A 34 -31.84 5.15 -7.69
CA ARG A 34 -31.58 3.73 -7.96
C ARG A 34 -30.44 3.50 -8.95
N GLU A 35 -30.24 4.38 -9.94
CA GLU A 35 -29.17 4.24 -10.94
C GLU A 35 -27.77 4.35 -10.33
N LYS A 36 -27.63 5.04 -9.19
CA LYS A 36 -26.37 5.13 -8.46
C LYS A 36 -26.06 3.85 -7.67
N HIS A 37 -27.04 2.97 -7.48
CA HIS A 37 -26.94 1.78 -6.63
C HIS A 37 -27.03 0.49 -7.46
N MET A 38 -28.06 0.34 -8.29
CA MET A 38 -28.34 -0.84 -9.09
C MET A 38 -27.18 -1.18 -10.02
N GLY A 39 -26.77 -2.45 -10.03
CA GLY A 39 -25.67 -2.97 -10.84
C GLY A 39 -24.27 -2.57 -10.35
N LYS A 40 -24.15 -1.82 -9.25
CA LYS A 40 -22.85 -1.43 -8.69
C LYS A 40 -22.32 -2.46 -7.71
N ARG A 41 -21.00 -2.55 -7.60
CA ARG A 41 -20.35 -3.38 -6.58
C ARG A 41 -20.63 -2.83 -5.20
N THR A 42 -20.74 -3.72 -4.22
CA THR A 42 -21.01 -3.40 -2.83
C THR A 42 -20.03 -4.10 -1.92
N MET A 43 -19.70 -3.50 -0.79
CA MET A 43 -18.94 -4.15 0.27
C MET A 43 -19.50 -3.78 1.64
N MET A 44 -19.56 -4.75 2.55
CA MET A 44 -19.82 -4.51 3.96
C MET A 44 -18.51 -4.20 4.67
N VAL A 45 -18.51 -3.10 5.42
CA VAL A 45 -17.39 -2.69 6.28
C VAL A 45 -17.86 -2.54 7.70
N ASN A 46 -16.96 -2.73 8.66
CA ASN A 46 -17.21 -2.37 10.04
C ASN A 46 -16.50 -1.04 10.32
N ASP A 47 -17.27 0.04 10.41
CA ASP A 47 -16.80 1.40 10.69
C ASP A 47 -17.76 2.03 11.71
N ASN A 48 -17.47 1.83 13.00
CA ASN A 48 -18.37 2.14 14.12
C ASN A 48 -19.77 1.53 13.96
N GLY A 49 -19.84 0.35 13.33
CA GLY A 49 -21.07 -0.32 12.96
C GLY A 49 -20.94 -0.97 11.57
N THR A 50 -21.84 -1.91 11.27
CA THR A 50 -21.86 -2.53 9.94
C THR A 50 -22.47 -1.57 8.93
N CYS A 51 -21.66 -1.13 7.98
CA CYS A 51 -22.06 -0.23 6.90
C CYS A 51 -21.95 -0.93 5.54
N LEU A 52 -22.95 -0.74 4.69
CA LEU A 52 -22.92 -1.18 3.30
C LEU A 52 -22.43 -0.03 2.42
N LEU A 53 -21.28 -0.20 1.79
CA LEU A 53 -20.74 0.76 0.83
C LEU A 53 -21.08 0.33 -0.60
N VAL A 54 -21.24 1.32 -1.47
CA VAL A 54 -21.53 1.14 -2.90
C VAL A 54 -20.42 1.79 -3.72
N GLU A 55 -19.97 1.11 -4.75
CA GLU A 55 -18.93 1.57 -5.67
C GLU A 55 -19.37 2.87 -6.38
N GLY A 56 -18.50 3.88 -6.37
CA GLY A 56 -18.78 5.22 -6.89
C GLY A 56 -19.53 6.13 -5.93
N ILE A 57 -19.90 5.64 -4.74
CA ILE A 57 -20.52 6.45 -3.66
C ILE A 57 -19.66 6.40 -2.40
N GLY A 58 -19.54 5.21 -1.81
CA GLY A 58 -18.81 4.99 -0.56
C GLY A 58 -17.35 4.60 -0.80
N PHE A 59 -17.08 3.91 -1.90
CA PHE A 59 -15.74 3.45 -2.24
C PHE A 59 -15.47 3.42 -3.75
N GLU A 60 -14.19 3.34 -4.11
CA GLU A 60 -13.67 3.22 -5.47
C GLU A 60 -12.75 2.01 -5.56
N ILE A 61 -12.84 1.27 -6.67
CA ILE A 61 -11.96 0.14 -6.96
C ILE A 61 -10.87 0.58 -7.92
N VAL A 62 -9.61 0.42 -7.52
CA VAL A 62 -8.43 0.70 -8.33
C VAL A 62 -7.89 -0.61 -8.92
N ASP A 63 -7.65 -0.64 -10.23
CA ASP A 63 -7.03 -1.79 -10.88
C ASP A 63 -5.54 -1.86 -10.54
N ASP A 64 -5.15 -2.89 -9.79
CA ASP A 64 -3.79 -3.17 -9.36
C ASP A 64 -3.09 -4.26 -10.19
N SER A 65 -3.67 -4.68 -11.32
CA SER A 65 -3.13 -5.76 -12.16
C SER A 65 -1.74 -5.47 -12.73
N THR A 66 -1.38 -4.19 -12.88
CA THR A 66 -0.08 -3.74 -13.39
C THR A 66 0.95 -3.50 -12.29
N TRP A 67 0.56 -3.58 -11.02
CA TRP A 67 1.45 -3.30 -9.90
C TRP A 67 2.41 -4.47 -9.67
N LYS A 68 3.63 -4.14 -9.22
CA LYS A 68 4.60 -5.17 -8.80
C LYS A 68 4.02 -5.94 -7.62
N LYS A 69 4.12 -7.27 -7.68
CA LYS A 69 3.75 -8.14 -6.56
C LYS A 69 4.80 -8.05 -5.46
N PRO A 70 4.44 -8.29 -4.18
CA PRO A 70 5.38 -8.24 -3.06
C PRO A 70 6.66 -9.06 -3.31
N ASP A 71 6.53 -10.27 -3.84
CA ASP A 71 7.68 -11.13 -4.14
C ASP A 71 8.62 -10.55 -5.20
N ASP A 72 8.10 -9.79 -6.17
CA ASP A 72 8.92 -9.17 -7.20
C ASP A 72 9.62 -7.91 -6.65
N VAL A 73 8.96 -7.16 -5.76
CA VAL A 73 9.58 -6.06 -5.02
C VAL A 73 10.72 -6.58 -4.12
N LYS A 74 10.52 -7.67 -3.39
CA LYS A 74 11.56 -8.29 -2.56
C LYS A 74 12.77 -8.75 -3.37
N LYS A 75 12.55 -9.29 -4.57
CA LYS A 75 13.63 -9.65 -5.50
C LYS A 75 14.39 -8.41 -6.00
N GLU A 76 13.67 -7.34 -6.34
CA GLU A 76 14.26 -6.07 -6.75
C GLU A 76 15.15 -5.48 -5.64
N ILE A 77 14.63 -5.40 -4.41
CA ILE A 77 15.39 -4.98 -3.23
C ILE A 77 16.65 -5.84 -3.07
N SER A 78 16.52 -7.17 -3.16
CA SER A 78 17.66 -8.09 -3.03
C SER A 78 18.72 -7.87 -4.12
N GLY A 79 18.29 -7.68 -5.37
CA GLY A 79 19.18 -7.47 -6.51
C GLY A 79 19.98 -6.17 -6.38
N LEU A 80 19.28 -5.07 -6.13
CA LEU A 80 19.91 -3.75 -5.96
C LEU A 80 20.86 -3.72 -4.74
N TYR A 81 20.51 -4.43 -3.66
CA TYR A 81 21.38 -4.55 -2.49
C TYR A 81 22.67 -5.28 -2.84
N LEU A 82 22.58 -6.40 -3.57
CA LEU A 82 23.74 -7.18 -3.97
C LEU A 82 24.66 -6.39 -4.91
N ASP A 83 24.07 -5.64 -5.86
CA ASP A 83 24.83 -4.76 -6.76
C ASP A 83 25.56 -3.67 -5.97
N PHE A 84 24.87 -3.02 -5.02
CA PHE A 84 25.47 -2.02 -4.13
C PHE A 84 26.63 -2.60 -3.31
N TYR A 85 26.39 -3.71 -2.62
CA TYR A 85 27.36 -4.36 -1.74
C TYR A 85 28.60 -4.82 -2.52
N SER A 86 28.40 -5.37 -3.73
CA SER A 86 29.50 -5.81 -4.60
C SER A 86 30.36 -4.63 -5.08
N GLY A 87 29.77 -3.44 -5.24
CA GLY A 87 30.50 -2.23 -5.64
C GLY A 87 31.19 -1.51 -4.48
N GLN A 88 30.54 -1.42 -3.31
CA GLN A 88 31.00 -0.62 -2.17
C GLN A 88 31.75 -1.43 -1.10
N GLY A 89 31.56 -2.75 -1.07
CA GLY A 89 32.17 -3.65 -0.08
C GLY A 89 31.65 -3.47 1.35
N ARG A 90 30.51 -2.80 1.52
CA ARG A 90 29.91 -2.48 2.83
C ARG A 90 28.39 -2.39 2.73
N GLU A 91 27.74 -2.41 3.89
CA GLU A 91 26.28 -2.27 3.99
C GLU A 91 25.86 -0.81 3.73
N PRO A 92 24.71 -0.60 3.05
CA PRO A 92 24.16 0.73 2.81
C PRO A 92 23.59 1.33 4.10
N HIS A 93 23.58 2.66 4.18
CA HIS A 93 22.97 3.38 5.30
C HIS A 93 21.45 3.58 5.10
N TYR A 94 20.99 3.60 3.85
CA TYR A 94 19.58 3.77 3.51
C TYR A 94 19.24 3.14 2.16
N ALA A 95 17.93 2.98 1.93
CA ALA A 95 17.33 2.69 0.63
C ALA A 95 16.35 3.79 0.25
N ASP A 96 16.44 4.26 -1.00
CA ASP A 96 15.39 5.09 -1.59
C ASP A 96 14.36 4.16 -2.23
N CYS A 97 13.11 4.25 -1.78
CA CYS A 97 12.03 3.33 -2.10
C CYS A 97 10.80 4.09 -2.60
N THR A 98 10.00 3.45 -3.44
CA THR A 98 8.63 3.88 -3.69
C THR A 98 7.72 3.19 -2.67
N ILE A 99 7.06 3.94 -1.81
CA ILE A 99 6.02 3.42 -0.93
C ILE A 99 4.64 3.56 -1.57
N ARG A 100 3.67 2.82 -1.04
CA ARG A 100 2.25 3.00 -1.33
C ARG A 100 1.46 3.01 -0.03
N TRP A 101 0.68 4.06 0.18
CA TRP A 101 -0.23 4.16 1.32
C TRP A 101 -1.39 3.17 1.19
N CYS A 102 -1.73 2.49 2.28
CA CYS A 102 -2.76 1.45 2.31
C CYS A 102 -4.18 2.03 2.20
N ASP A 103 -4.40 3.27 2.61
CA ASP A 103 -5.71 3.93 2.65
C ASP A 103 -6.01 4.74 1.37
N THR A 104 -5.05 5.53 0.89
CA THR A 104 -5.20 6.40 -0.29
C THR A 104 -4.75 5.73 -1.58
N LEU A 105 -3.97 4.64 -1.48
CA LEU A 105 -3.30 3.96 -2.61
C LEU A 105 -2.33 4.87 -3.40
N GLU A 106 -2.01 6.04 -2.87
CA GLU A 106 -1.04 6.97 -3.46
C GLU A 106 0.38 6.46 -3.24
N THR A 107 1.26 6.78 -4.17
CA THR A 107 2.66 6.34 -4.16
C THR A 107 3.60 7.52 -4.05
N GLU A 108 4.59 7.40 -3.18
CA GLU A 108 5.58 8.43 -2.94
C GLU A 108 6.98 7.83 -2.86
N GLU A 109 7.99 8.62 -3.19
CA GLU A 109 9.40 8.23 -3.03
C GLU A 109 9.86 8.65 -1.64
N MET A 110 10.31 7.69 -0.86
CA MET A 110 10.71 7.87 0.53
C MET A 110 12.05 7.21 0.77
N ARG A 111 12.84 7.80 1.67
CA ARG A 111 14.09 7.23 2.14
C ARG A 111 13.87 6.43 3.41
N ILE A 112 14.29 5.18 3.40
CA ILE A 112 14.19 4.25 4.53
C ILE A 112 15.60 3.97 5.04
N ALA A 113 15.85 4.24 6.31
CA ALA A 113 17.14 3.98 6.93
C ALA A 113 17.35 2.48 7.16
N LEU A 114 18.61 2.04 7.06
CA LEU A 114 19.03 0.66 7.27
C LEU A 114 20.14 0.60 8.30
N ALA A 115 19.88 -0.05 9.43
CA ALA A 115 20.85 -0.27 10.51
C ALA A 115 21.59 1.01 10.96
N MET A 116 20.94 2.17 10.86
CA MET A 116 21.45 3.45 11.36
C MET A 116 20.78 3.81 12.67
N ASP A 117 21.57 4.36 13.59
CA ASP A 117 21.05 4.94 14.83
C ASP A 117 20.16 6.16 14.53
N SER A 118 19.03 6.27 15.24
CA SER A 118 18.02 7.32 15.04
C SER A 118 18.44 8.72 15.53
N ASP A 119 19.68 8.89 15.97
CA ASP A 119 20.19 10.13 16.58
C ASP A 119 21.24 10.85 15.71
N THR A 120 21.18 10.66 14.38
CA THR A 120 22.10 11.31 13.44
C THR A 120 21.50 12.59 12.86
N GLU A 121 22.34 13.56 12.47
CA GLU A 121 21.91 14.80 11.79
C GLU A 121 21.20 14.56 10.43
N LYS A 122 21.07 13.30 10.00
CA LYS A 122 20.43 12.89 8.75
C LYS A 122 18.98 12.39 8.95
N ASP A 123 18.46 12.46 10.18
CA ASP A 123 17.11 12.01 10.56
C ASP A 123 15.99 12.75 9.81
N ASP A 124 16.15 14.06 9.56
CA ASP A 124 15.12 14.88 8.90
C ASP A 124 14.70 14.41 7.49
N GLY A 125 15.55 13.60 6.83
CA GLY A 125 15.28 13.04 5.52
C GLY A 125 14.80 11.59 5.53
N ILE A 126 14.68 10.96 6.70
CA ILE A 126 14.30 9.56 6.85
C ILE A 126 12.81 9.46 7.14
N PHE A 127 12.12 8.66 6.33
CA PHE A 127 10.70 8.40 6.50
C PHE A 127 10.45 7.26 7.50
N PHE A 128 11.27 6.21 7.45
CA PHE A 128 11.09 5.00 8.26
C PHE A 128 12.44 4.34 8.55
N TYR A 129 12.51 3.63 9.66
CA TYR A 129 13.72 2.95 10.14
C TYR A 129 13.56 1.45 10.07
N CYS A 130 14.53 0.77 9.46
CA CYS A 130 14.66 -0.67 9.46
C CYS A 130 16.00 -1.08 10.07
N ASP A 131 15.97 -2.11 10.93
CA ASP A 131 17.18 -2.64 11.55
C ASP A 131 17.98 -3.52 10.59
N SER A 132 17.34 -4.02 9.53
CA SER A 132 17.96 -4.91 8.55
C SER A 132 17.35 -4.84 7.15
N LEU A 133 18.05 -5.45 6.19
CA LEU A 133 17.53 -5.68 4.84
C LEU A 133 16.26 -6.55 4.84
N GLU A 134 16.14 -7.50 5.77
CA GLU A 134 14.96 -8.36 5.85
C GLU A 134 13.74 -7.60 6.38
N ASP A 135 13.94 -6.65 7.29
CA ASP A 135 12.87 -5.75 7.73
C ASP A 135 12.38 -4.88 6.58
N LEU A 136 13.30 -4.32 5.78
CA LEU A 136 12.95 -3.58 4.57
C LEU A 136 12.13 -4.44 3.59
N LYS A 137 12.54 -5.70 3.34
CA LYS A 137 11.78 -6.62 2.48
C LYS A 137 10.41 -6.95 3.03
N SER A 138 10.27 -7.05 4.35
CA SER A 138 8.99 -7.35 5.00
C SER A 138 7.95 -6.25 4.76
N LEU A 139 8.39 -5.00 4.59
CA LEU A 139 7.52 -3.86 4.27
C LEU A 139 6.89 -3.95 2.88
N ALA A 140 7.33 -4.86 2.00
CA ALA A 140 6.65 -5.11 0.72
C ALA A 140 5.31 -5.87 0.90
N ASP A 141 5.13 -6.57 2.02
CA ASP A 141 3.88 -7.23 2.38
C ASP A 141 2.99 -6.30 3.20
N LYS A 142 1.67 -6.51 3.15
CA LYS A 142 0.76 -5.83 4.06
C LYS A 142 1.01 -6.28 5.49
N GLY A 143 1.50 -5.33 6.30
CA GLY A 143 1.83 -5.53 7.69
C GLY A 143 0.94 -4.70 8.63
N LYS A 144 1.56 -4.21 9.71
CA LYS A 144 0.92 -3.29 10.68
C LYS A 144 1.02 -1.84 10.25
N GLU A 145 1.99 -1.53 9.40
CA GLU A 145 2.21 -0.19 8.89
C GLU A 145 1.07 0.22 7.94
N ASP A 146 0.85 1.52 7.86
CA ASP A 146 -0.14 2.14 6.98
C ASP A 146 0.36 2.31 5.54
N PHE A 147 1.56 1.81 5.24
CA PHE A 147 2.14 1.76 3.90
C PHE A 147 2.76 0.38 3.59
N ILE A 148 3.05 0.17 2.31
CA ILE A 148 3.91 -0.93 1.83
C ILE A 148 4.99 -0.39 0.90
N ILE A 149 6.11 -1.09 0.77
CA ILE A 149 7.09 -0.83 -0.29
C ILE A 149 6.55 -1.39 -1.61
N ALA A 150 6.41 -0.50 -2.59
CA ALA A 150 5.96 -0.79 -3.94
C ALA A 150 7.12 -0.96 -4.94
N GLY A 151 8.32 -0.54 -4.57
CA GLY A 151 9.53 -0.64 -5.38
C GLY A 151 10.76 -0.10 -4.66
N CYS A 152 11.94 -0.41 -5.19
CA CYS A 152 13.22 0.10 -4.71
C CYS A 152 13.95 0.81 -5.85
N ILE A 153 14.42 2.03 -5.59
CA ILE A 153 15.11 2.89 -6.56
C ILE A 153 16.62 2.63 -6.46
N GLY A 154 17.14 2.53 -5.25
CA GLY A 154 18.55 2.25 -5.00
C GLY A 154 18.94 2.34 -3.54
N PHE A 155 20.20 2.01 -3.29
CA PHE A 155 20.82 2.06 -1.98
C PHE A 155 21.90 3.13 -1.94
N GLY A 156 22.10 3.73 -0.76
CA GLY A 156 23.04 4.81 -0.59
C GLY A 156 23.68 4.83 0.79
N ILE A 157 24.64 5.74 0.89
CA ILE A 157 25.41 6.01 2.10
C ILE A 157 25.46 7.51 2.32
N TYR A 158 25.67 7.90 3.57
CA TYR A 158 26.07 9.25 3.93
C TYR A 158 27.59 9.26 4.05
N GLU A 159 28.27 9.94 3.11
CA GLU A 159 29.73 10.02 3.12
C GLU A 159 30.28 10.69 4.38
N ASP A 160 29.53 11.60 4.98
CA ASP A 160 29.90 12.26 6.25
C ASP A 160 29.90 11.30 7.47
N LEU A 161 29.35 10.09 7.32
CA LEU A 161 29.31 9.04 8.34
C LEU A 161 30.33 7.90 8.08
N LEU A 162 31.25 8.09 7.12
CA LEU A 162 32.40 7.22 6.86
C LEU A 162 33.60 7.59 7.74
#